data_AF-A0A2T5CH61-F1
#
_entry.id   AF-A0A2T5CH61-F1
#
_cell.length_a   1.000
_cell.length_b   1.000
_cell.length_c   1.000
_cell.angle_alpha   90.00
_cell.angle_beta   90.00
_cell.angle_gamma   90.00
#
_symmetry.space_group_name_H-M   'P 1'
#
loop_
_entity.id
_entity.type
_entity.pdbx_description
1 polymer ?
#
loop_
_entity_poly.entity_id
_entity_poly.type
_entity_poly.pdbx_seq_one_letter_code
_entity_poly.pdbx_strand_id
1 'polypeptide(L)'
;MSRMMSVQVQTGQLRSSPSFLAGIVGEVAYARQVQVLEERAGWARVAVPGTSLAGWMHGSALSSKRIVLQAGAEDVERAATTGEIALAGKGFNEEVEREFRSRNPNLDFRRIDQMQASTPTMAQIRRFAQEGQLRLA
;
A
#
# COMPACT_ATOMS: atom_id res chain seq x y z
N MET A 1 -18.92 4.61 19.48
CA MET A 1 -17.45 4.53 19.66
C MET A 1 -16.78 4.72 18.31
N SER A 2 -15.78 5.59 18.20
CA SER A 2 -15.02 5.83 16.97
C SER A 2 -14.05 4.66 16.72
N ARG A 3 -14.23 3.91 15.62
CA ARG A 3 -13.35 2.80 15.24
C ARG A 3 -12.12 3.35 14.52
N MET A 4 -10.96 3.19 15.13
CA MET A 4 -9.66 3.60 14.56
C MET A 4 -8.98 2.41 13.90
N MET A 5 -8.35 2.64 12.75
CA MET A 5 -7.54 1.65 12.04
C MET A 5 -6.23 2.28 11.59
N SER A 6 -5.19 1.46 11.40
CA SER A 6 -3.89 1.90 10.91
C SER A 6 -3.75 1.57 9.44
N VAL A 7 -3.15 2.48 8.67
CA VAL A 7 -2.76 2.21 7.29
C VAL A 7 -1.58 1.23 7.28
N GLN A 8 -1.72 0.09 6.61
CA GLN A 8 -0.73 -0.99 6.59
C GLN A 8 0.02 -1.13 5.26
N VAL A 9 -0.25 -0.24 4.30
CA VAL A 9 0.45 -0.14 3.02
C VAL A 9 1.34 1.09 3.03
N GLN A 10 2.41 1.08 2.22
CA GLN A 10 3.37 2.18 2.15
C GLN A 10 2.69 3.53 1.84
N THR A 11 1.77 3.53 0.87
CA THR A 11 0.98 4.69 0.48
C THR A 11 -0.50 4.32 0.43
N GLY A 12 -1.27 4.74 1.44
CA GLY A 12 -2.70 4.52 1.53
C GLY A 12 -3.48 5.53 0.70
N GLN A 13 -4.05 5.11 -0.42
CA GLN A 13 -4.83 5.99 -1.30
C GLN A 13 -6.26 6.18 -0.78
N LEU A 14 -6.69 7.43 -0.64
CA LEU A 14 -8.09 7.82 -0.42
C LEU A 14 -8.74 8.06 -1.78
N ARG A 15 -9.89 7.44 -2.00
CA ARG A 15 -10.63 7.50 -3.26
C ARG A 15 -11.97 8.20 -3.13
N SER A 16 -12.46 8.76 -4.23
CA SER A 16 -13.75 9.46 -4.27
C SER A 16 -14.96 8.54 -4.08
N SER A 17 -14.84 7.26 -4.44
CA SER A 17 -15.87 6.24 -4.30
C SER A 17 -15.22 4.87 -3.98
N PRO A 18 -16.00 3.87 -3.50
CA PRO A 18 -15.47 2.54 -3.16
C PRO A 18 -15.16 1.72 -4.42
N SER A 19 -14.15 2.12 -5.19
CA SER A 19 -13.71 1.45 -6.41
C SER A 19 -12.24 1.72 -6.70
N PHE A 20 -11.51 0.72 -7.21
CA PHE A 20 -10.12 0.88 -7.62
C PHE A 20 -9.94 1.80 -8.84
N LEU A 21 -11.00 2.08 -9.59
CA LEU A 21 -10.96 3.02 -10.73
C LEU A 21 -11.32 4.47 -10.34
N ALA A 22 -11.83 4.66 -9.13
CA ALA A 22 -12.21 5.97 -8.62
C ALA A 22 -10.99 6.90 -8.51
N GLY A 23 -11.23 8.21 -8.66
CA GLY A 23 -10.18 9.21 -8.52
C GLY A 23 -9.57 9.20 -7.13
N ILE A 24 -8.25 9.37 -7.07
CA ILE A 24 -7.53 9.53 -5.80
C ILE A 24 -7.74 10.98 -5.35
N VAL A 25 -8.29 11.15 -4.14
CA VAL A 25 -8.57 12.46 -3.53
C VAL A 25 -7.55 12.84 -2.46
N GLY A 26 -6.68 11.91 -2.08
CA GLY A 26 -5.58 12.13 -1.15
C GLY A 26 -4.82 10.86 -0.86
N GLU A 27 -3.70 10.99 -0.16
CA GLU A 27 -2.86 9.88 0.26
C GLU A 27 -2.58 9.96 1.75
N VAL A 28 -2.38 8.80 2.37
CA VAL A 28 -2.14 8.64 3.80
C VAL A 28 -0.92 7.75 3.99
N ALA A 29 0.04 8.22 4.77
CA ALA A 29 1.27 7.48 5.03
C ALA A 29 1.03 6.18 5.82
N TYR A 30 1.95 5.24 5.67
CA TYR A 30 2.05 4.04 6.49
C TYR A 30 1.97 4.34 8.00
N ALA A 31 1.39 3.41 8.77
CA ALA A 31 1.17 3.47 10.22
C ALA A 31 0.26 4.61 10.70
N ARG A 32 -0.14 5.56 9.84
CA ARG A 32 -1.06 6.63 10.22
C ARG A 32 -2.41 6.04 10.61
N GLN A 33 -2.96 6.55 11.71
CA GLN A 33 -4.29 6.18 12.16
C GLN A 33 -5.35 6.98 11.42
N VAL A 34 -6.41 6.29 11.02
CA VAL A 34 -7.60 6.85 10.38
C VAL A 34 -8.86 6.40 11.12
N GLN A 35 -9.87 7.27 11.11
CA GLN A 35 -11.18 6.97 11.69
C GLN A 35 -12.08 6.37 10.62
N VAL A 36 -12.62 5.18 10.85
CA VAL A 36 -13.62 4.57 9.97
C VAL A 36 -14.98 5.21 10.24
N LEU A 37 -15.57 5.78 9.19
CA LEU A 37 -16.89 6.43 9.22
C LEU A 37 -18.00 5.47 8.79
N GLU A 38 -17.77 4.74 7.70
CA GLU A 38 -18.70 3.74 7.17
C GLU A 38 -17.93 2.66 6.40
N GLU A 39 -18.53 1.48 6.28
CA GLU A 39 -18.00 0.36 5.49
C GLU A 39 -19.02 -0.06 4.43
N ARG A 40 -18.56 -0.31 3.21
CA ARG A 40 -19.38 -0.78 2.07
C ARG A 40 -18.57 -1.70 1.19
N ALA A 41 -19.04 -2.94 1.00
CA ALA A 41 -18.47 -3.91 0.04
C ALA A 41 -16.92 -4.05 0.12
N GLY A 42 -16.36 -4.19 1.32
CA GLY A 42 -14.90 -4.33 1.52
C GLY A 42 -14.12 -3.01 1.50
N TRP A 43 -14.79 -1.88 1.31
CA TRP A 43 -14.22 -0.55 1.45
C TRP A 43 -14.63 0.11 2.76
N ALA A 44 -13.75 0.94 3.31
CA ALA A 44 -14.03 1.81 4.43
C ALA A 44 -13.91 3.26 3.97
N ARG A 45 -14.94 4.08 4.24
CA ARG A 45 -14.80 5.52 4.17
C ARG A 45 -14.11 5.97 5.45
N VAL A 46 -12.96 6.59 5.31
CA VAL A 46 -12.13 7.00 6.43
C VAL A 46 -11.93 8.50 6.44
N ALA A 47 -11.82 9.07 7.64
CA ALA A 47 -11.35 10.43 7.86
C ALA A 47 -9.97 10.39 8.50
N VAL A 48 -9.10 11.31 8.09
CA VAL A 48 -7.75 11.44 8.64
C VAL A 48 -7.79 12.45 9.80
N PRO A 49 -7.56 12.03 11.06
CA PRO A 49 -7.58 12.94 12.19
C PRO A 49 -6.56 14.06 12.04
N GLY A 50 -6.98 15.29 12.37
CA GLY A 50 -6.15 16.50 12.26
C GLY A 50 -6.09 17.10 10.85
N THR A 51 -6.83 16.56 9.88
CA THR A 51 -6.97 17.16 8.55
C THR A 51 -8.44 17.15 8.10
N SER A 52 -8.75 17.84 7.01
CA SER A 52 -10.05 17.77 6.34
C SER A 52 -10.15 16.63 5.31
N LEU A 53 -9.13 15.76 5.23
CA LEU A 53 -9.09 14.68 4.24
C LEU A 53 -9.99 13.52 4.68
N ALA A 54 -10.91 13.16 3.80
CA ALA A 54 -11.74 11.97 3.93
C ALA A 54 -11.96 11.32 2.55
N GLY A 55 -12.07 10.00 2.53
CA GLY A 55 -12.29 9.26 1.29
C GLY A 55 -12.39 7.76 1.53
N TRP A 56 -12.53 7.00 0.46
CA TRP A 56 -12.66 5.55 0.49
C TRP A 56 -11.30 4.88 0.40
N MET A 57 -11.02 3.97 1.32
CA MET A 57 -9.84 3.11 1.32
C MET A 57 -10.29 1.65 1.35
N HIS A 58 -9.67 0.80 0.53
CA HIS A 58 -9.98 -0.62 0.53
C HIS A 58 -9.51 -1.28 1.83
N GLY A 59 -10.27 -2.25 2.35
CA GLY A 59 -9.98 -2.88 3.63
C GLY A 59 -8.60 -3.56 3.70
N SER A 60 -8.06 -4.03 2.58
CA SER A 60 -6.69 -4.59 2.54
C SER A 60 -5.60 -3.58 2.88
N ALA A 61 -5.87 -2.28 2.76
CA ALA A 61 -4.93 -1.22 3.15
C ALA A 61 -5.05 -0.84 4.64
N LEU A 62 -6.01 -1.40 5.36
CA LEU A 62 -6.31 -1.06 6.75
C LEU A 62 -6.10 -2.27 7.69
N SER A 63 -5.46 -2.00 8.83
CA SER A 63 -5.30 -2.97 9.91
C SER A 63 -6.02 -2.49 11.17
N SER A 64 -6.69 -3.40 11.86
CA SER A 64 -7.23 -3.14 13.19
C SER A 64 -6.12 -3.06 14.26
N LYS A 65 -4.92 -3.54 13.96
CA LYS A 65 -3.76 -3.43 14.84
C LYS A 65 -3.17 -2.02 14.76
N ARG A 66 -2.75 -1.48 15.90
CA ARG A 66 -2.00 -0.23 15.94
C ARG A 66 -0.56 -0.50 15.52
N ILE A 67 -0.11 0.18 14.46
CA ILE A 67 1.29 0.16 14.03
C ILE A 67 1.97 1.36 14.68
N VAL A 68 3.04 1.14 15.44
CA VAL A 68 3.78 2.21 16.13
C VAL A 68 5.20 2.23 15.60
N LEU A 69 5.57 3.33 14.94
CA LEU A 69 6.94 3.63 14.56
C LEU A 69 7.63 4.24 15.79
N GLN A 70 8.30 3.43 16.61
CA GLN A 70 9.21 3.94 17.64
C GLN A 70 10.63 3.96 17.07
N ALA A 71 11.40 5.01 17.35
CA ALA A 71 12.82 5.06 17.06
C ALA A 71 13.59 4.71 18.33
N GLY A 72 14.42 3.66 18.31
CA GLY A 72 15.38 3.35 19.38
C GLY A 72 14.97 2.34 20.48
N ALA A 73 13.89 1.58 20.33
CA ALA A 73 13.68 0.39 21.18
C ALA A 73 14.55 -0.78 20.68
N GLU A 74 14.88 -1.77 21.51
CA GLU A 74 15.60 -3.00 21.06
C GLU A 74 14.86 -3.73 19.92
N ASP A 75 13.55 -3.51 19.79
CA ASP A 75 12.75 -3.97 18.66
C ASP A 75 13.02 -3.19 17.36
N VAL A 76 13.58 -1.98 17.45
CA VAL A 76 14.02 -1.13 16.34
C VAL A 76 15.43 -1.47 15.90
N GLU A 77 16.34 -1.88 16.78
CA GLU A 77 17.61 -2.43 16.28
C GLU A 77 17.36 -3.68 15.45
N ARG A 78 16.41 -4.54 15.86
CA ARG A 78 15.93 -5.63 15.01
C ARG A 78 15.14 -5.13 13.80
N ALA A 79 14.31 -4.09 13.89
CA ALA A 79 13.53 -3.51 12.78
C ALA A 79 14.28 -2.47 11.90
N ALA A 80 15.55 -2.18 12.18
CA ALA A 80 16.40 -1.25 11.45
C ALA A 80 17.68 -1.92 10.93
N THR A 81 18.22 -2.95 11.61
CA THR A 81 19.16 -3.90 10.95
C THR A 81 18.40 -4.85 10.04
N THR A 82 17.17 -5.23 10.43
CA THR A 82 16.12 -5.72 9.53
C THR A 82 15.19 -4.55 9.28
N GLY A 83 15.50 -3.61 8.38
CA GLY A 83 14.49 -2.64 7.93
C GLY A 83 13.15 -3.38 7.75
N GLU A 84 12.01 -2.78 8.11
CA GLU A 84 10.63 -3.33 8.06
C GLU A 84 10.17 -3.92 6.67
N ILE A 85 11.11 -4.21 5.79
CA ILE A 85 11.19 -4.64 4.40
C ILE A 85 10.86 -6.14 4.25
N ALA A 86 9.70 -6.52 4.76
CA ALA A 86 8.88 -7.57 4.16
C ALA A 86 7.44 -7.25 4.55
N LEU A 87 6.91 -6.16 3.99
CA LEU A 87 5.54 -5.67 4.19
C LEU A 87 4.44 -6.76 4.04
N ALA A 88 4.79 -7.89 3.42
CA ALA A 88 4.18 -9.19 3.66
C ALA A 88 5.33 -10.18 3.92
N GLY A 89 5.31 -10.96 5.01
CA GLY A 89 6.38 -11.88 5.45
C GLY A 89 6.83 -12.93 4.43
N LYS A 90 7.46 -12.49 3.34
CA LYS A 90 7.91 -13.27 2.19
C LYS A 90 9.44 -13.17 1.98
N GLY A 91 10.16 -12.45 2.84
CA GLY A 91 11.63 -12.45 2.85
C GLY A 91 12.29 -11.88 1.58
N PHE A 92 11.62 -10.99 0.85
CA PHE A 92 12.21 -10.32 -0.32
C PHE A 92 12.81 -8.98 0.09
N ASN A 93 14.14 -8.86 0.04
CA ASN A 93 14.89 -7.64 0.30
C ASN A 93 16.05 -7.49 -0.71
N GLU A 94 16.77 -6.36 -0.66
CA GLU A 94 17.85 -6.06 -1.61
C GLU A 94 18.98 -7.10 -1.58
N GLU A 95 19.30 -7.65 -0.41
CA GLU A 95 20.34 -8.66 -0.22
C GLU A 95 19.97 -9.99 -0.90
N VAL A 96 18.73 -10.44 -0.70
CA VAL A 96 18.17 -11.64 -1.34
C VAL A 96 18.17 -11.50 -2.85
N GLU A 97 17.82 -10.32 -3.37
CA GLU A 97 17.87 -10.07 -4.80
C GLU A 97 19.31 -10.08 -5.35
N ARG A 98 20.26 -9.50 -4.62
CA ARG A 98 21.69 -9.50 -4.98
C ARG A 98 22.25 -10.92 -5.06
N GLU A 99 21.92 -11.76 -4.08
CA GLU A 99 22.30 -13.17 -4.06
C GLU A 99 21.62 -13.95 -5.20
N PHE A 100 20.34 -13.68 -5.46
CA PHE A 100 19.62 -14.33 -6.56
C PHE A 100 20.20 -13.97 -7.93
N ARG A 101 20.57 -12.70 -8.14
CA ARG A 101 21.24 -12.22 -9.37
C ARG A 101 22.60 -12.90 -9.56
N SER A 102 23.40 -13.07 -8.49
CA SER A 102 24.72 -13.71 -8.58
C SER A 102 24.64 -15.20 -8.92
N ARG A 103 23.60 -15.90 -8.43
CA ARG A 103 23.37 -17.33 -8.71
C ARG A 103 22.71 -17.59 -10.06
N ASN A 104 22.11 -16.57 -10.68
CA ASN A 104 21.36 -16.70 -11.92
C ASN A 104 21.83 -15.70 -12.99
N PRO A 105 23.08 -15.81 -13.50
CA PRO A 105 23.64 -14.85 -14.44
C PRO A 105 22.93 -14.81 -15.80
N ASN A 106 22.18 -15.87 -16.14
CA ASN A 106 21.46 -15.99 -17.41
C ASN A 106 20.05 -15.38 -17.37
N LEU A 107 19.57 -14.92 -16.21
CA LEU A 107 18.28 -14.25 -16.11
C LEU A 107 18.39 -12.77 -16.50
N ASP A 108 17.46 -12.33 -17.35
CA ASP A 108 17.39 -10.93 -17.77
C ASP A 108 16.54 -10.10 -16.80
N PHE A 109 17.21 -9.53 -15.80
CA PHE A 109 16.57 -8.66 -14.81
C PHE A 109 16.12 -7.31 -15.37
N ARG A 110 16.57 -6.92 -16.57
CA ARG A 110 16.18 -5.62 -17.16
C ARG A 110 14.68 -5.50 -17.35
N ARG A 111 13.98 -6.61 -17.60
CA ARG A 111 12.51 -6.63 -17.72
C ARG A 111 11.81 -6.39 -16.38
N ILE A 112 12.39 -6.90 -15.29
CA ILE A 112 11.90 -6.66 -13.92
C ILE A 112 12.12 -5.18 -13.58
N ASP A 113 13.32 -4.66 -13.86
CA ASP A 113 13.65 -3.26 -13.62
C ASP A 113 12.73 -2.32 -14.42
N GLN A 114 12.44 -2.64 -15.69
CA GLN A 114 11.47 -1.91 -16.52
C GLN A 114 10.05 -1.96 -15.94
N MET A 115 9.62 -3.12 -15.45
CA MET A 115 8.30 -3.26 -14.82
C MET A 115 8.20 -2.42 -13.54
N GLN A 116 9.25 -2.43 -12.71
CA GLN A 116 9.32 -1.64 -11.49
C GLN A 116 9.34 -0.13 -11.77
N ALA A 117 10.01 0.30 -12.85
CA ALA A 117 10.01 1.70 -13.27
C ALA A 117 8.66 2.15 -13.85
N SER A 118 7.85 1.22 -14.35
CA SER A 118 6.54 1.54 -14.93
C SER A 118 5.52 1.83 -13.82
N THR A 119 5.00 3.06 -13.78
CA THR A 119 3.88 3.43 -12.90
C THR A 119 2.72 3.92 -13.76
N PRO A 120 1.77 3.04 -14.14
CA PRO A 120 0.63 3.43 -14.95
C PRO A 120 -0.22 4.48 -14.24
N THR A 121 -0.57 5.54 -14.96
CA THR A 121 -1.49 6.56 -14.47
C THR A 121 -2.90 5.99 -14.33
N MET A 122 -3.71 6.58 -13.45
CA MET A 122 -5.13 6.20 -13.33
C MET A 122 -5.90 6.34 -14.65
N ALA A 123 -5.49 7.24 -15.55
CA ALA A 123 -6.07 7.35 -16.88
C ALA A 123 -5.76 6.13 -17.75
N GLN A 124 -4.51 5.66 -17.76
CA GLN A 124 -4.10 4.45 -18.48
C GLN A 124 -4.80 3.20 -17.92
N ILE A 125 -4.91 3.09 -16.59
CA ILE A 125 -5.61 1.96 -15.95
C ILE A 125 -7.10 1.95 -16.33
N ARG A 126 -7.77 3.12 -16.32
CA ARG A 126 -9.16 3.22 -16.76
C ARG A 126 -9.35 2.83 -18.22
N ARG A 127 -8.47 3.32 -19.10
CA ARG A 127 -8.48 2.97 -20.52
C ARG A 127 -8.32 1.46 -20.71
N PHE A 128 -7.33 0.86 -20.05
CA PHE A 128 -7.11 -0.58 -20.07
C PHE A 128 -8.34 -1.37 -19.60
N ALA A 129 -8.97 -0.94 -18.49
CA ALA A 129 -10.16 -1.60 -17.97
C ALA A 129 -11.36 -1.51 -18.94
N GLN A 130 -11.53 -0.38 -19.63
CA GLN A 130 -12.57 -0.18 -20.64
C GLN A 130 -12.34 -1.04 -21.87
N GLU A 131 -11.12 -1.02 -22.43
CA GLU A 131 -10.73 -1.81 -23.60
C GLU A 131 -10.82 -3.32 -23.32
N GLY A 132 -10.44 -3.75 -22.11
CA GLY A 132 -10.50 -5.14 -21.65
C GLY A 132 -11.85 -5.59 -21.12
N GLN A 133 -12.89 -4.74 -21.14
CA GLN A 133 -14.23 -5.03 -20.60
C GLN A 133 -14.23 -5.56 -19.14
N LEU A 134 -13.28 -5.08 -18.33
CA LEU A 134 -13.11 -5.55 -16.96
C LEU A 134 -14.17 -4.93 -16.03
N ARG A 135 -14.89 -5.78 -15.30
CA ARG A 135 -15.80 -5.32 -14.22
C ARG A 135 -15.02 -5.25 -12.91
N LEU A 136 -14.66 -4.02 -12.52
CA LEU A 136 -14.05 -3.74 -11.22
C LEU A 136 -15.17 -3.27 -10.27
N ALA A 137 -15.92 -4.25 -9.76
CA ALA A 137 -16.96 -4.06 -8.74
C ALA A 137 -16.35 -3.74 -7.37
#